data_AF-L0KXX5-F1
#
_entry.id   AF-L0KXX5-F1
#
_cell.length_a   1.000
_cell.length_b   1.000
_cell.length_c   1.000
_cell.angle_alpha   90.00
_cell.angle_beta   90.00
_cell.angle_gamma   90.00
#
_symmetry.space_group_name_H-M   'P 1'
#
loop_
_entity.id
_entity.type
_entity.pdbx_description
1 polymer ?
#
loop_
_entity_poly.entity_id
_entity_poly.type
_entity_poly.pdbx_seq_one_letter_code
_entity_poly.pdbx_strand_id
1 'polypeptide(L)' 'MTEIRDLQTTAAELYNSVENKKWIFTHTRNETEYYAIRNALKVLSNWQPVEWQGEPGERVPVEV' A
#
# COMPACT_ATOMS: atom_id res chain seq x y z
N MET A 1 -11.36 -11.34 8.88
CA MET A 1 -11.10 -11.27 7.42
C MET A 1 -11.68 -10.02 6.76
N THR A 2 -12.59 -9.27 7.40
CA THR A 2 -13.15 -7.99 6.92
C THR A 2 -12.17 -6.82 7.07
N GLU A 3 -11.47 -6.73 8.20
CA GLU A 3 -10.61 -5.57 8.54
C GLU A 3 -9.50 -5.27 7.52
N ILE A 4 -8.87 -6.31 6.95
CA ILE A 4 -7.81 -6.11 5.94
C ILE A 4 -8.38 -5.58 4.63
N ARG A 5 -9.56 -6.06 4.21
CA ARG A 5 -10.24 -5.56 3.00
C ARG A 5 -10.71 -4.13 3.18
N ASP A 6 -11.17 -3.77 4.37
CA ASP A 6 -11.55 -2.40 4.68
C ASP A 6 -10.32 -1.48 4.63
N LEU A 7 -9.19 -1.91 5.21
CA LEU A 7 -7.91 -1.18 5.13
C LEU A 7 -7.40 -1.02 3.70
N GLN A 8 -7.50 -2.06 2.86
CA GLN A 8 -7.14 -2.00 1.44
C GLN A 8 -8.03 -1.01 0.68
N THR A 9 -9.33 -1.02 0.96
CA THR A 9 -10.30 -0.13 0.31
C THR A 9 -10.04 1.32 0.69
N THR A 10 -9.83 1.60 1.98
CA THR A 10 -9.45 2.94 2.45
C THR A 10 -8.12 3.38 1.85
N ALA A 11 -7.11 2.50 1.79
CA ALA A 11 -5.82 2.83 1.16
C ALA A 11 -5.97 3.14 -0.33
N ALA A 12 -6.81 2.38 -1.05
CA ALA A 12 -7.11 2.61 -2.45
C ALA A 12 -7.82 3.96 -2.67
N GLU A 13 -8.77 4.32 -1.81
CA GLU A 13 -9.48 5.60 -1.86
C GLU A 13 -8.53 6.78 -1.61
N LEU A 14 -7.70 6.70 -0.56
CA LEU A 14 -6.69 7.69 -0.23
C LEU A 14 -5.64 7.83 -1.35
N TYR A 15 -5.29 6.74 -2.02
CA TYR A 15 -4.35 6.75 -3.13
C TYR A 15 -4.96 7.34 -4.42
N ASN A 16 -6.21 7.03 -4.75
CA ASN A 16 -6.80 7.42 -6.04
C ASN A 16 -7.46 8.81 -6.03
N SER A 17 -7.85 9.33 -4.86
CA SER A 17 -8.47 10.65 -4.75
C SER A 17 -7.48 11.79 -5.01
N VAL A 18 -7.87 12.72 -5.89
CA VAL A 18 -7.12 13.95 -6.18
C VAL A 18 -7.07 14.86 -4.96
N GLU A 19 -8.15 14.90 -4.17
CA GLU A 19 -8.21 15.70 -2.93
C GLU A 19 -7.21 15.18 -1.90
N ASN A 20 -7.22 13.87 -1.64
CA ASN A 20 -6.29 13.25 -0.69
C ASN A 20 -4.84 13.39 -1.16
N LYS A 21 -4.57 13.29 -2.46
CA LYS A 21 -3.25 13.57 -3.02
C LYS A 21 -2.77 14.98 -2.69
N LYS A 22 -3.63 16.00 -2.85
CA LYS A 22 -3.30 17.39 -2.51
C LYS A 22 -3.10 17.56 -1.00
N TRP A 23 -3.99 16.98 -0.19
CA TRP A 23 -3.89 17.03 1.25
C TRP A 23 -2.57 16.44 1.76
N ILE A 24 -2.17 15.25 1.29
CA ILE A 24 -0.89 14.62 1.68
C ILE A 24 0.29 15.52 1.27
N PHE A 25 0.25 16.09 0.07
CA PHE A 25 1.31 16.99 -0.40
C PHE A 25 1.45 18.24 0.48
N THR A 26 0.35 18.83 0.94
CA THR A 26 0.40 20.02 1.80
C THR A 26 0.74 19.71 3.26
N HIS A 27 0.66 18.45 3.68
CA HIS A 27 0.89 18.01 5.06
C HIS A 27 2.19 17.19 5.23
N THR A 28 3.06 17.19 4.23
CA THR A 28 4.38 16.56 4.28
C THR A 28 5.47 17.62 4.27
N ARG A 29 6.61 17.35 4.91
CA ARG A 29 7.69 18.33 5.07
C ARG A 29 8.49 18.53 3.78
N ASN A 30 8.52 17.50 2.93
CA ASN A 30 9.25 17.50 1.67
C ASN A 30 8.66 16.46 0.70
N GLU A 31 9.14 16.49 -0.54
CA GLU A 31 8.72 15.57 -1.59
C GLU A 31 9.03 14.09 -1.24
N THR A 32 10.14 13.81 -0.57
CA THR A 32 10.50 12.45 -0.17
C THR A 32 9.45 11.83 0.75
N GLU A 33 8.96 12.57 1.74
CA GLU A 33 7.89 12.11 2.63
C GLU A 33 6.57 11.91 1.89
N TYR A 34 6.22 12.85 1.00
CA TYR A 34 5.06 12.72 0.12
C TYR A 34 5.12 11.40 -0.67
N TYR A 35 6.25 11.12 -1.34
CA TYR A 35 6.41 9.90 -2.12
C TYR A 35 6.40 8.65 -1.26
N ALA A 36 6.99 8.68 -0.07
CA ALA A 36 6.97 7.56 0.87
C ALA A 36 5.54 7.19 1.29
N ILE A 37 4.71 8.19 1.65
CA ILE A 37 3.31 7.98 2.03
C ILE A 37 2.51 7.47 0.82
N ARG A 38 2.69 8.07 -0.35
CA ARG A 38 2.03 7.62 -1.60
C ARG A 38 2.36 6.17 -1.93
N ASN A 39 3.62 5.78 -1.75
CA ASN A 39 4.07 4.42 -1.99
C ASN A 39 3.45 3.45 -0.97
N ALA A 40 3.42 3.80 0.32
CA ALA A 40 2.81 2.97 1.35
C ALA A 40 1.31 2.71 1.06
N LEU A 41 0.55 3.75 0.68
CA LEU A 41 -0.86 3.59 0.31
C LEU A 41 -1.05 2.67 -0.90
N LYS A 42 -0.18 2.78 -1.92
CA LYS A 42 -0.20 1.89 -3.10
C LYS A 42 0.11 0.45 -2.74
N VAL A 43 1.09 0.22 -1.86
CA VAL A 43 1.45 -1.14 -1.42
C VAL A 43 0.30 -1.74 -0.63
N LEU A 44 -0.29 -0.99 0.30
CA LEU A 44 -1.42 -1.45 1.09
C LEU A 44 -2.65 -1.74 0.22
N SER A 45 -2.97 -0.88 -0.76
CA SER A 45 -4.13 -1.09 -1.64
C SER A 45 -4.00 -2.33 -2.51
N ASN A 46 -2.77 -2.69 -2.90
CA ASN A 46 -2.48 -3.85 -3.74
C ASN A 46 -1.96 -5.05 -2.94
N TRP A 47 -1.96 -4.96 -1.60
CA TRP A 47 -1.46 -6.05 -0.78
C TRP A 47 -2.30 -7.28 -1.06
N GLN A 48 -1.66 -8.42 -1.27
CA GLN A 48 -2.33 -9.70 -1.32
C GLN A 48 -1.59 -10.64 -0.37
N PRO A 49 -2.30 -11.47 0.39
CA PRO A 49 -1.64 -12.51 1.16
C PRO A 49 -0.95 -13.44 0.16
N VAL A 50 0.36 -13.57 0.27
CA VAL A 50 1.16 -14.50 -0.53
C VAL A 50 1.76 -15.49 0.44
N GLU A 51 1.53 -16.77 0.20
CA GLU A 51 2.25 -17.82 0.88
C GLU A 51 3.60 -18.00 0.18
N TRP A 52 4.66 -18.07 0.99
CA TRP A 52 6.01 -18.29 0.48
C TRP A 52 6.33 -19.77 0.59
N GLN A 53 6.70 -20.39 -0.53
CA GLN A 53 7.19 -21.76 -0.55
C GLN A 53 8.67 -21.79 -0.97
N GLY A 54 9.41 -22.79 -0.48
CA GLY A 54 10.83 -23.00 -0.76
C GLY A 54 11.77 -22.65 0.39
N GLU A 55 13.03 -23.03 0.24
CA GLU A 55 14.10 -22.77 1.20
C GLU A 55 14.39 -21.25 1.33
N PRO A 56 14.89 -20.76 2.48
CA PRO A 56 15.32 -19.38 2.63
C PRO A 56 16.36 -18.99 1.55
N GLY A 57 16.04 -18.00 0.71
CA GLY A 57 16.87 -17.56 -0.41
C GLY A 57 16.34 -17.93 -1.80
N GLU A 58 15.42 -18.90 -1.88
CA GLU A 58 14.80 -19.37 -3.14
C GLU A 58 13.27 -19.24 -3.12
N ARG A 59 12.73 -18.42 -2.22
CA ARG A 59 11.29 -18.32 -2.01
C ARG A 59 10.60 -17.75 -3.25
N VAL A 60 9.66 -18.51 -3.80
CA VAL A 60 8.80 -18.08 -4.90
C VAL A 60 7.43 -17.72 -4.32
N PRO A 61 6.81 -16.59 -4.73
CA PRO A 61 5.47 -16.25 -4.31
C PRO A 61 4.45 -17.26 -4.86
N VAL A 62 3.61 -17.81 -3.99
CA VAL A 62 2.43 -18.60 -4.37
C VAL A 62 1.20 -17.72 -4.19
N GLU A 63 0.52 -17.39 -5.29
CA GLU A 63 -0.78 -16.68 -5.24
C GLU A 63 -1.80 -17.59 -4.57
N VAL A 64 -2.42 -17.11 -3.48
CA VAL A 64 -3.43 -17.82 -2.68
C VAL A 64 -4.83 -17.51 -3.19
#